data_AF-A0A3D5X829-F1
#
_entry.id   AF-A0A3D5X829-F1
#
_cell.length_a   1.000
_cell.length_b   1.000
_cell.length_c   1.000
_cell.angle_alpha   90.00
_cell.angle_beta   90.00
_cell.angle_gamma   90.00
#
_symmetry.space_group_name_H-M   'P 1'
#
loop_
_entity.id
_entity.type
_entity.pdbx_description
1 polymer ?
#
loop_
_entity_poly.entity_id
_entity_poly.type
_entity_poly.pdbx_seq_one_letter_code
_entity_poly.pdbx_strand_id
1 'polypeptide(L)' 'NGILVTCGGRVMASVGIDINLKGALNIAYSNAKGINFDGKCYRTDIGKDLLKQDLP' A
#
# COMPACT_ATOMS: atom_id res chain seq x y z
N ASN A 1 24.35 14.75 4.18
CA ASN A 1 24.57 13.33 3.80
C ASN A 1 23.57 12.80 2.77
N GLY A 2 22.40 13.41 2.52
CA GLY A 2 21.59 13.13 1.32
C GLY A 2 20.93 11.73 1.22
N ILE A 3 20.94 10.97 2.31
CA ILE A 3 20.38 9.61 2.37
C ILE A 3 18.93 9.70 2.84
N LEU A 4 18.03 8.99 2.15
CA LEU A 4 16.65 8.81 2.57
C LEU A 4 16.60 7.79 3.72
N VAL A 5 16.06 8.20 4.87
CA VAL A 5 15.97 7.37 6.09
C VAL A 5 14.55 7.35 6.65
N THR A 6 14.24 6.36 7.47
CA THR A 6 13.00 6.31 8.23
C THR A 6 13.07 7.29 9.42
N CYS A 7 11.93 7.88 9.80
CA CYS A 7 11.87 8.86 10.91
C CYS A 7 10.52 8.77 11.65
N GLY A 8 10.29 7.65 12.35
CA GLY A 8 9.09 7.42 13.15
C GLY A 8 8.42 6.07 12.88
N GLY A 9 7.36 5.77 13.63
CA GLY A 9 6.67 4.47 13.56
C GLY A 9 5.91 4.24 12.25
N ARG A 10 5.23 5.27 11.73
CA ARG A 10 4.61 5.23 10.38
C ARG A 10 5.52 5.99 9.43
N VAL A 11 6.15 5.27 8.51
CA VAL A 11 7.18 5.83 7.62
C VAL A 11 6.57 6.58 6.44
N MET A 12 5.63 5.96 5.74
CA MET A 12 4.95 6.53 4.56
C MET A 12 3.63 5.78 4.29
N ALA A 13 2.81 6.34 3.39
CA ALA A 13 1.62 5.70 2.86
C ALA A 13 1.81 5.40 1.36
N SER A 14 1.40 4.21 0.93
CA SER A 14 1.28 3.88 -0.49
C SER A 14 -0.18 4.04 -0.93
N VAL A 15 -0.42 4.88 -1.92
CA VAL A 15 -1.76 5.16 -2.45
C VAL A 15 -1.77 4.78 -3.92
N GLY A 16 -2.72 3.92 -4.30
CA GLY A 16 -3.01 3.60 -5.69
C GLY A 16 -4.26 4.33 -6.14
N ILE A 17 -4.24 4.87 -7.36
CA ILE A 17 -5.35 5.59 -7.97
C ILE A 17 -5.66 4.89 -9.28
N ASP A 18 -6.92 4.49 -9.45
CA ASP A 18 -7.43 3.81 -10.64
C ASP A 18 -8.95 4.07 -10.76
N ILE A 19 -9.56 3.67 -11.87
CA ILE A 19 -10.99 3.82 -12.14
C ILE A 19 -11.87 2.90 -11.29
N ASN A 20 -11.28 1.87 -10.67
CA ASN A 20 -11.98 0.92 -9.81
C ASN A 20 -11.12 0.52 -8.62
N LEU A 21 -11.78 0.03 -7.56
CA LEU A 21 -11.11 -0.33 -6.31
C LEU A 21 -10.06 -1.42 -6.50
N LYS A 22 -10.33 -2.44 -7.32
CA LYS A 22 -9.38 -3.54 -7.57
C LYS A 22 -8.07 -3.03 -8.18
N GLY A 23 -8.15 -2.14 -9.17
CA GLY A 23 -6.99 -1.50 -9.79
C GLY A 23 -6.21 -0.64 -8.80
N ALA A 24 -6.91 0.20 -8.04
CA ALA A 24 -6.31 1.05 -7.01
C ALA A 24 -5.57 0.22 -5.95
N LEU A 25 -6.17 -0.88 -5.48
CA LEU A 25 -5.53 -1.80 -4.53
C LEU A 25 -4.30 -2.48 -5.15
N ASN A 26 -4.39 -2.94 -6.40
CA ASN A 26 -3.25 -3.56 -7.08
C ASN A 26 -2.05 -2.61 -7.18
N ILE A 27 -2.27 -1.33 -7.51
CA ILE A 27 -1.23 -0.30 -7.58
C ILE A 27 -0.62 -0.07 -6.19
N ALA A 28 -1.46 0.16 -5.16
CA ALA A 28 -1.01 0.39 -3.80
C ALA A 28 -0.14 -0.77 -3.25
N TYR A 29 -0.60 -2.02 -3.42
CA TYR A 29 0.14 -3.19 -2.96
C TYR A 29 1.43 -3.44 -3.75
N SER A 30 1.45 -3.17 -5.05
CA SER A 30 2.65 -3.31 -5.89
C SER A 30 3.73 -2.30 -5.48
N ASN A 31 3.34 -1.04 -5.25
CA ASN A 31 4.22 0.01 -4.75
C ASN A 31 4.80 -0.35 -3.37
N ALA A 32 3.96 -0.74 -2.42
CA ALA A 32 4.39 -1.13 -1.07
C ALA A 32 5.31 -2.37 -1.08
N LYS A 33 5.10 -3.30 -2.01
CA LYS A 33 5.97 -4.47 -2.21
C LYS A 33 7.36 -4.06 -2.73
N GLY A 34 7.44 -3.11 -3.65
CA GLY A 34 8.70 -2.67 -4.29
C GLY A 34 9.62 -1.83 -3.40
N ILE A 35 9.09 -1.11 -2.42
CA ILE A 35 9.88 -0.29 -1.47
C ILE A 35 10.49 -1.18 -0.40
N ASN A 36 11.80 -1.10 -0.13
CA ASN A 36 12.47 -1.95 0.85
C ASN A 36 13.26 -1.13 1.89
N PHE A 37 13.09 -1.49 3.16
CA PHE A 37 13.87 -1.02 4.30
C PHE A 37 13.72 -2.04 5.43
N ASP A 38 14.65 -2.03 6.38
CA ASP A 38 14.66 -2.97 7.50
C ASP A 38 13.42 -2.80 8.39
N GLY A 39 12.86 -3.92 8.85
CA GLY A 39 11.64 -3.92 9.67
C GLY A 39 10.36 -3.44 8.95
N LYS A 40 10.35 -3.33 7.61
CA LYS A 40 9.15 -2.95 6.84
C LYS A 40 7.97 -3.86 7.20
N CYS A 41 6.86 -3.26 7.63
CA CYS A 41 5.60 -3.93 7.90
C CYS A 41 4.45 -3.11 7.32
N TYR A 42 3.47 -3.80 6.72
CA TYR A 42 2.23 -3.20 6.24
C TYR A 42 1.12 -4.25 6.22
N ARG A 43 -0.12 -3.81 6.35
CA ARG A 43 -1.31 -4.67 6.25
C ARG A 43 -1.51 -5.13 4.81
N THR A 44 -1.89 -6.39 4.63
CA THR A 44 -2.17 -7.01 3.31
C THR A 44 -3.67 -7.24 3.06
N ASP A 45 -4.53 -6.67 3.89
CA ASP A 45 -5.97 -6.90 3.92
C ASP A 45 -6.82 -5.62 3.78
N ILE A 46 -6.18 -4.46 3.67
CA ILE A 46 -6.85 -3.18 3.41
C ILE A 46 -7.68 -3.29 2.12
N GLY A 47 -8.97 -2.97 2.23
CA GLY A 47 -9.93 -2.90 1.11
C GLY A 47 -10.44 -4.25 0.60
N LYS A 48 -10.00 -5.39 1.16
CA LYS A 48 -10.46 -6.73 0.72
C LYS A 48 -11.90 -7.05 1.13
N ASP A 49 -12.38 -6.42 2.19
CA ASP A 49 -13.76 -6.46 2.65
C ASP A 49 -14.71 -5.78 1.67
N LEU A 50 -14.28 -4.65 1.10
CA LEU A 50 -15.04 -3.89 0.10
C LEU A 50 -15.12 -4.63 -1.25
N LEU A 51 -14.08 -5.38 -1.64
CA LEU A 51 -14.11 -6.21 -2.86
C LEU A 51 -15.23 -7.26 -2.87
N LYS A 52 -15.78 -7.64 -1.71
CA LYS A 52 -16.90 -8.58 -1.61
C LYS A 52 -18.26 -7.92 -1.87
N GLN A 53 -18.34 -6.60 -1.72
CA GLN A 53 -19.57 -5.83 -1.94
C GLN A 53 -19.78 -5.44 -3.41
N ASP A 54 -18.75 -5.63 -4.25
CA ASP A 54 -18.81 -5.45 -5.72
C ASP A 54 -19.38 -6.68 -6.47
N LEU A 55 -19.99 -7.64 -5.76
CA LEU A 55 -20.71 -8.76 -6.38
C LEU A 55 -22.16 -8.35 -6.65
N PRO A 56 -22.68 -8.58 -7.87
CA PRO A 56 -24.05 -8.22 -8.23
C PRO A 56 -25.11 -8.94 -7.39
#